data_AF-A0A2U8WFF7-F1
#
_entry.id   AF-A0A2U8WFF7-F1
#
_cell.length_a   1.000
_cell.length_b   1.000
_cell.length_c   1.000
_cell.angle_alpha   90.00
_cell.angle_beta   90.00
_cell.angle_gamma   90.00
#
_symmetry.space_group_name_H-M   'P 1'
#
loop_
_entity.id
_entity.type
_entity.pdbx_description
1 polymer ?
#
loop_
_entity_poly.entity_id
_entity_poly.type
_entity_poly.pdbx_seq_one_letter_code
_entity_poly.pdbx_strand_id
1 'polypeptide(L)'
;MVAGQARHLLRLGCAALVAGLALFEAPPARAQWGDTYDQGQGGYATPRRRYRDNYYRDDGASARPTRRYQPQQQEAPRQFYWPWEERPQQAQPQPDPTYRPSRPRAPAVADAPRVPKRRVARPAPVVVPPKPAVAKTEPTTQIAVFGDSLADHLSKGLDDVFEDNADVAVIDRAKGDSGLVRKDVVDWPKAAEDYLATNPKVRYALVLLGANDRQPIRDGDQSYDALTDRWREIYRDRVDALVKVFTDRKLPLIWVGAPPMRSEALTTDLAAINDLVRERVTRAGATYVDVWPGFVDDRNRYTPSGPDLEGQNAKLRTSDGVHFTHAGARKLAHFADVELKRMMGTAGPAATDQPVAAISATPGPGLDGTARLDDAAAIDRQITAMLPSLPEPPGIPALPVKPLAGPVVPLGRPETSPGGALMNARPRDGDASGTVERVLQRGAPATPQPGRADDFRWPPG
;
A
#
# COMPACT_ATOMS: atom_id res chain seq x y z
N MET A 1 33.98 -65.60 17.93
CA MET A 1 33.91 -65.02 19.29
C MET A 1 34.91 -63.88 19.37
N VAL A 2 34.40 -62.66 19.66
CA VAL A 2 35.05 -61.49 20.29
C VAL A 2 36.27 -60.90 19.55
N ALA A 3 36.22 -59.80 18.79
CA ALA A 3 35.85 -58.39 19.05
C ALA A 3 36.89 -57.56 19.84
N GLY A 4 37.31 -56.45 19.22
CA GLY A 4 38.06 -55.34 19.82
C GLY A 4 39.22 -54.91 18.90
N GLN A 5 39.53 -53.64 18.62
CA GLN A 5 38.97 -52.32 18.93
C GLN A 5 39.91 -51.31 18.22
N ALA A 6 39.48 -50.04 18.13
CA ALA A 6 40.29 -48.82 17.92
C ALA A 6 40.77 -48.52 16.47
N ARG A 7 40.27 -47.47 15.79
CA ARG A 7 40.32 -45.99 15.98
C ARG A 7 41.50 -45.32 15.25
N HIS A 8 41.13 -44.34 14.42
CA HIS A 8 41.87 -43.15 13.96
C HIS A 8 42.91 -43.25 12.83
N LEU A 9 43.00 -42.11 12.10
CA LEU A 9 43.83 -41.71 10.95
C LEU A 9 42.99 -41.69 9.65
N LEU A 10 42.73 -40.54 9.02
CA LEU A 10 43.75 -39.72 8.37
C LEU A 10 43.25 -38.28 8.12
N ARG A 11 44.13 -37.32 8.44
CA ARG A 11 44.09 -35.91 8.03
C ARG A 11 44.94 -35.74 6.75
N LEU A 12 44.50 -34.84 5.87
CA LEU A 12 45.28 -33.97 4.96
C LEU A 12 46.16 -34.56 3.82
N GLY A 13 45.97 -33.98 2.62
CA GLY A 13 46.88 -34.02 1.47
C GLY A 13 46.17 -33.47 0.21
N CYS A 14 46.09 -32.16 0.02
CA CYS A 14 47.01 -31.32 -0.78
C CYS A 14 47.19 -31.72 -2.26
N ALA A 15 46.51 -30.95 -3.11
CA ALA A 15 47.01 -30.21 -4.27
C ALA A 15 47.71 -30.91 -5.46
N ALA A 16 47.10 -30.64 -6.62
CA ALA A 16 47.70 -30.24 -7.91
C ALA A 16 48.33 -31.32 -8.83
N LEU A 17 47.65 -31.54 -9.96
CA LEU A 17 48.28 -31.82 -11.25
C LEU A 17 47.51 -31.09 -12.35
N VAL A 18 48.25 -30.32 -13.15
CA VAL A 18 47.82 -29.32 -14.11
C VAL A 18 48.02 -29.83 -15.55
N ALA A 19 47.11 -29.39 -16.42
CA ALA A 19 47.22 -29.16 -17.87
C ALA A 19 46.96 -30.30 -18.87
N GLY A 20 45.98 -30.03 -19.75
CA GLY A 20 46.17 -30.15 -21.20
C GLY A 20 44.95 -30.59 -22.02
N LEU A 21 44.11 -29.65 -22.49
CA LEU A 21 43.69 -29.47 -23.90
C LEU A 21 42.54 -28.46 -24.02
N ALA A 22 42.74 -27.49 -24.92
CA ALA A 22 41.90 -26.33 -25.15
C ALA A 22 40.96 -26.48 -26.36
N LEU A 23 40.06 -25.49 -26.49
CA LEU A 23 39.30 -25.01 -27.65
C LEU A 23 37.80 -25.34 -27.65
N PHE A 24 37.00 -24.40 -27.14
CA PHE A 24 35.96 -23.67 -27.90
C PHE A 24 35.48 -22.50 -27.04
N GLU A 25 35.80 -21.28 -27.49
CA GLU A 25 35.50 -20.01 -26.82
C GLU A 25 34.29 -19.37 -27.53
N ALA A 26 33.23 -19.06 -26.77
CA ALA A 26 32.08 -18.29 -27.23
C ALA A 26 32.07 -16.94 -26.48
N PRO A 27 31.83 -15.79 -27.16
CA PRO A 27 32.00 -14.48 -26.55
C PRO A 27 30.85 -14.12 -25.58
N PRO A 28 31.12 -13.33 -24.52
CA PRO A 28 30.09 -12.89 -23.58
C PRO A 28 29.27 -11.72 -24.15
N ALA A 29 27.96 -11.90 -24.25
CA ALA A 29 27.01 -10.82 -24.53
C ALA A 29 26.88 -9.91 -23.30
N ARG A 30 27.50 -8.72 -23.37
CA ARG A 30 27.22 -7.60 -22.48
C ARG A 30 25.97 -6.87 -22.98
N ALA A 31 24.89 -6.93 -22.22
CA ALA A 31 23.76 -6.04 -22.40
C ALA A 31 23.93 -4.83 -21.48
N GLN A 32 24.39 -3.74 -22.08
CA GLN A 32 24.45 -2.40 -21.51
C GLN A 32 23.12 -1.70 -21.88
N TRP A 33 22.30 -1.40 -20.87
CA TRP A 33 21.17 -0.47 -20.95
C TRP A 33 21.33 0.40 -19.70
N GLY A 34 21.51 1.72 -19.76
CA GLY A 34 21.12 2.68 -20.77
C GLY A 34 20.47 3.83 -20.01
N ASP A 35 21.29 4.53 -19.21
CA ASP A 35 20.91 5.81 -18.60
C ASP A 35 20.59 6.81 -19.70
N THR A 36 19.49 7.55 -19.54
CA THR A 36 19.39 9.02 -19.73
C THR A 36 17.95 9.42 -20.04
N TYR A 37 17.37 10.24 -19.17
CA TYR A 37 16.54 11.38 -19.59
C TYR A 37 16.73 12.49 -18.56
N ASP A 38 17.65 13.42 -18.86
CA ASP A 38 17.52 14.80 -18.40
C ASP A 38 18.17 15.77 -19.42
N GLN A 39 17.55 16.95 -19.53
CA GLN A 39 18.01 18.23 -20.10
C GLN A 39 17.95 18.48 -21.62
N GLY A 40 16.90 19.20 -22.05
CA GLY A 40 16.92 20.68 -22.05
C GLY A 40 17.86 21.45 -23.00
N GLN A 41 17.24 22.19 -23.93
CA GLN A 41 17.59 23.52 -24.50
C GLN A 41 18.64 23.71 -25.62
N GLY A 42 18.22 24.55 -26.59
CA GLY A 42 19.05 25.35 -27.52
C GLY A 42 19.38 24.64 -28.83
N GLY A 43 19.25 25.19 -30.04
CA GLY A 43 19.15 26.56 -30.51
C GLY A 43 19.99 26.68 -31.78
N TYR A 44 19.34 27.02 -32.91
CA TYR A 44 19.89 27.58 -34.16
C TYR A 44 20.96 26.81 -34.97
N ALA A 45 20.62 26.53 -36.25
CA ALA A 45 21.18 27.20 -37.43
C ALA A 45 21.19 26.28 -38.69
N THR A 46 20.41 26.67 -39.69
CA THR A 46 20.66 26.35 -41.11
C THR A 46 21.86 27.20 -41.59
N PRO A 47 22.63 26.86 -42.67
CA PRO A 47 22.07 26.94 -44.02
C PRO A 47 22.75 26.17 -45.19
N ARG A 48 22.02 26.21 -46.32
CA ARG A 48 22.44 26.48 -47.72
C ARG A 48 22.70 25.33 -48.71
N ARG A 49 21.79 25.34 -49.71
CA ARG A 49 21.86 24.81 -51.08
C ARG A 49 22.98 25.43 -51.93
N ARG A 50 23.51 24.63 -52.88
CA ARG A 50 23.80 24.92 -54.32
C ARG A 50 23.73 23.57 -55.06
N TYR A 51 22.78 23.26 -55.94
CA TYR A 51 22.62 23.62 -57.37
C TYR A 51 23.88 23.45 -58.23
N ARG A 52 23.90 22.46 -59.16
CA ARG A 52 24.01 22.68 -60.62
C ARG A 52 23.97 21.38 -61.48
N ASP A 53 22.99 21.39 -62.40
CA ASP A 53 22.87 20.97 -63.81
C ASP A 53 23.56 19.72 -64.43
N ASN A 54 22.67 18.94 -65.09
CA ASN A 54 22.68 18.39 -66.47
C ASN A 54 23.85 17.53 -66.99
N TYR A 55 23.52 16.39 -67.60
CA TYR A 55 23.58 16.15 -69.07
C TYR A 55 22.81 14.87 -69.48
N TYR A 56 22.16 14.93 -70.64
CA TYR A 56 21.49 13.83 -71.34
C TYR A 56 22.52 12.91 -72.02
N ARG A 57 22.35 11.58 -71.95
CA ARG A 57 22.58 10.68 -73.09
C ARG A 57 21.84 9.35 -72.92
N ASP A 58 21.09 9.04 -73.96
CA ASP A 58 20.41 7.78 -74.28
C ASP A 58 21.44 6.67 -74.53
N ASP A 59 21.16 5.45 -74.07
CA ASP A 59 21.61 4.17 -74.65
C ASP A 59 21.01 3.00 -73.83
N GLY A 60 20.24 2.16 -74.50
CA GLY A 60 19.50 1.04 -73.90
C GLY A 60 20.38 -0.15 -73.52
N ALA A 61 20.14 -0.71 -72.34
CA ALA A 61 20.40 -2.12 -72.04
C ALA A 61 19.67 -2.54 -70.75
N SER A 62 19.05 -3.71 -70.83
CA SER A 62 18.36 -4.47 -69.77
C SER A 62 18.99 -4.38 -68.36
N ALA A 63 18.23 -3.90 -67.37
CA ALA A 63 18.52 -4.09 -65.95
C ALA A 63 17.24 -4.19 -65.10
N ARG A 64 17.24 -5.17 -64.20
CA ARG A 64 16.15 -5.63 -63.32
C ARG A 64 15.61 -4.53 -62.40
N PRO A 65 14.33 -4.58 -61.97
CA PRO A 65 13.81 -3.59 -61.02
C PRO A 65 14.51 -3.74 -59.66
N THR A 66 15.23 -2.70 -59.26
CA THR A 66 15.73 -2.51 -57.90
C THR A 66 14.54 -2.38 -56.94
N ARG A 67 14.47 -3.30 -55.97
CA ARG A 67 13.58 -3.19 -54.80
C ARG A 67 13.83 -1.84 -54.14
N ARG A 68 12.84 -0.95 -54.20
CA ARG A 68 12.76 0.23 -53.35
C ARG A 68 12.65 -0.25 -51.90
N TYR A 69 13.69 -0.01 -51.11
CA TYR A 69 13.68 -0.26 -49.67
C TYR A 69 12.65 0.69 -49.04
N GLN A 70 11.50 0.16 -48.61
CA GLN A 70 10.62 0.87 -47.68
C GLN A 70 11.28 0.76 -46.30
N PRO A 71 11.53 1.86 -45.58
CA PRO A 71 11.89 1.73 -44.17
C PRO A 71 10.74 0.99 -43.48
N GLN A 72 11.06 -0.13 -42.81
CA GLN A 72 10.12 -0.81 -41.95
C GLN A 72 9.53 0.22 -40.99
N GLN A 73 8.21 0.38 -41.00
CA GLN A 73 7.53 1.05 -39.90
C GLN A 73 8.00 0.36 -38.63
N GLN A 74 8.67 1.11 -37.75
CA GLN A 74 8.91 0.65 -36.40
C GLN A 74 7.52 0.32 -35.84
N GLU A 75 7.23 -0.97 -35.68
CA GLU A 75 6.07 -1.40 -34.92
C GLU A 75 6.19 -0.70 -33.57
N ALA A 76 5.23 0.18 -33.28
CA ALA A 76 5.12 0.76 -31.96
C ALA A 76 5.17 -0.38 -30.93
N PRO A 77 5.88 -0.22 -29.80
CA PRO A 77 5.99 -1.27 -28.80
C PRO A 77 4.59 -1.78 -28.46
N ARG A 78 4.38 -3.09 -28.65
CA ARG A 78 3.08 -3.73 -28.42
C ARG A 78 2.66 -3.42 -26.98
N GLN A 79 1.60 -2.62 -26.84
CA GLN A 79 0.99 -2.38 -25.53
C GLN A 79 0.46 -3.71 -25.01
N PHE A 80 0.96 -4.14 -23.86
CA PHE A 80 0.46 -5.31 -23.15
C PHE A 80 -0.93 -4.98 -22.58
N TYR A 81 -1.90 -5.83 -22.90
CA TYR A 81 -3.26 -5.76 -22.37
C TYR A 81 -3.51 -6.98 -21.51
N TRP A 82 -4.08 -6.78 -20.33
CA TRP A 82 -4.36 -7.88 -19.43
C TRP A 82 -5.47 -8.80 -19.99
N PRO A 83 -5.47 -10.11 -19.69
CA PRO A 83 -6.47 -11.04 -20.20
C PRO A 83 -7.93 -10.71 -19.83
N TRP A 84 -8.14 -9.89 -18.80
CA TRP A 84 -9.45 -9.43 -18.32
C TRP A 84 -9.75 -7.96 -18.67
N GLU A 85 -8.88 -7.31 -19.44
CA GLU A 85 -9.07 -5.95 -19.91
C GLU A 85 -9.83 -5.98 -21.24
N GLU A 86 -10.96 -5.27 -21.33
CA GLU A 86 -11.64 -5.08 -22.60
C GLU A 86 -10.74 -4.27 -23.54
N ARG A 87 -10.14 -4.95 -24.53
CA ARG A 87 -9.33 -4.28 -25.54
C ARG A 87 -10.18 -3.22 -26.23
N PRO A 88 -9.69 -1.99 -26.43
CA PRO A 88 -10.38 -1.06 -27.32
C PRO A 88 -10.47 -1.75 -28.68
N GLN A 89 -11.70 -2.00 -29.16
CA GLN A 89 -11.91 -2.40 -30.54
C GLN A 89 -11.16 -1.39 -31.40
N GLN A 90 -10.12 -1.84 -32.11
CA GLN A 90 -9.51 -1.04 -33.16
C GLN A 90 -10.66 -0.56 -34.03
N ALA A 91 -10.90 0.75 -34.03
CA ALA A 91 -11.95 1.34 -34.85
C ALA A 91 -11.70 0.85 -36.27
N GLN A 92 -12.59 0.01 -36.79
CA GLN A 92 -12.56 -0.37 -38.19
C GLN A 92 -12.52 0.93 -38.99
N PRO A 93 -11.62 1.07 -39.98
CA PRO A 93 -11.63 2.25 -40.83
C PRO A 93 -13.05 2.39 -41.38
N GLN A 94 -13.72 3.49 -41.04
CA GLN A 94 -15.05 3.77 -41.57
C GLN A 94 -14.95 3.75 -43.10
N PRO A 95 -15.85 3.05 -43.81
CA PRO A 95 -15.88 3.15 -45.26
C PRO A 95 -16.11 4.60 -45.65
N ASP A 96 -15.38 5.06 -46.68
CA ASP A 96 -15.45 6.44 -47.18
C ASP A 96 -16.91 6.88 -47.34
N PRO A 97 -17.27 8.09 -46.86
CA PRO A 97 -18.64 8.57 -46.99
C PRO A 97 -18.97 8.76 -48.46
N THR A 98 -19.83 7.89 -48.99
CA THR A 98 -20.43 8.09 -50.30
C THR A 98 -21.22 9.39 -50.28
N TYR A 99 -20.82 10.33 -51.14
CA TYR A 99 -21.48 11.62 -51.31
C TYR A 99 -22.93 11.40 -51.73
N ARG A 100 -23.86 11.56 -50.80
CA ARG A 100 -25.29 11.74 -51.11
C ARG A 100 -25.55 13.24 -51.28
N PRO A 101 -26.16 13.68 -52.38
CA PRO A 101 -26.58 15.07 -52.49
C PRO A 101 -27.64 15.38 -51.43
N SER A 102 -27.40 16.47 -50.70
CA SER A 102 -28.23 16.96 -49.61
C SER A 102 -29.59 17.42 -50.10
N ARG A 103 -30.65 16.88 -49.50
CA ARG A 103 -32.04 17.35 -49.67
C ARG A 103 -32.17 18.71 -48.96
N PRO A 104 -32.84 19.72 -49.56
CA PRO A 104 -32.99 21.02 -48.91
C PRO A 104 -33.80 20.90 -47.62
N ARG A 105 -33.22 21.38 -46.52
CA ARG A 105 -33.80 21.40 -45.17
C ARG A 105 -34.82 22.54 -45.08
N ALA A 106 -36.02 22.26 -44.58
CA ALA A 106 -37.01 23.27 -44.23
C ALA A 106 -36.46 24.22 -43.14
N PRO A 107 -36.85 25.52 -43.13
CA PRO A 107 -36.30 26.48 -42.18
C PRO A 107 -36.66 26.08 -40.74
N ALA A 108 -35.63 25.94 -39.91
CA ALA A 108 -35.78 25.69 -38.49
C ALA A 108 -36.26 26.96 -37.77
N VAL A 109 -37.25 26.79 -36.90
CA VAL A 109 -37.70 27.80 -35.95
C VAL A 109 -36.50 28.22 -35.08
N ALA A 110 -36.29 29.52 -34.95
CA ALA A 110 -35.18 30.08 -34.19
C ALA A 110 -35.27 29.69 -32.70
N ASP A 111 -34.36 28.82 -32.25
CA ASP A 111 -34.10 28.60 -30.84
C ASP A 111 -33.46 29.86 -30.23
N ALA A 112 -34.04 30.32 -29.13
CA ALA A 112 -33.54 31.45 -28.34
C ALA A 112 -32.07 31.24 -27.90
N PRO A 113 -31.26 32.30 -27.81
CA PRO A 113 -29.84 32.17 -27.48
C PRO A 113 -29.65 31.61 -26.07
N ARG A 114 -29.14 30.38 -25.97
CA ARG A 114 -28.64 29.82 -24.72
C ARG A 114 -27.35 30.55 -24.35
N VAL A 115 -27.42 31.34 -23.28
CA VAL A 115 -26.26 32.00 -22.67
C VAL A 115 -25.25 30.93 -22.22
N PRO A 116 -23.99 30.97 -22.66
CA PRO A 116 -22.98 30.04 -22.18
C PRO A 116 -22.70 30.31 -20.71
N LYS A 117 -23.00 29.34 -19.83
CA LYS A 117 -22.56 29.39 -18.43
C LYS A 117 -21.04 29.37 -18.41
N ARG A 118 -20.45 30.52 -18.06
CA ARG A 118 -19.00 30.69 -17.85
C ARG A 118 -18.53 29.67 -16.80
N ARG A 119 -17.73 28.68 -17.21
CA ARG A 119 -17.01 27.82 -16.26
C ARG A 119 -16.15 28.75 -15.39
N VAL A 120 -16.42 28.75 -14.09
CA VAL A 120 -15.54 29.42 -13.12
C VAL A 120 -14.19 28.71 -13.23
N ALA A 121 -13.14 29.47 -13.55
CA ALA A 121 -11.79 28.93 -13.62
C ALA A 121 -11.44 28.37 -12.24
N ARG A 122 -11.05 27.09 -12.19
CA ARG A 122 -10.49 26.49 -10.99
C ARG A 122 -9.24 27.30 -10.63
N PRO A 123 -9.07 27.75 -9.37
CA PRO A 123 -7.85 28.44 -8.97
C PRO A 123 -6.66 27.56 -9.32
N ALA A 124 -5.61 28.18 -9.88
CA ALA A 124 -4.37 27.49 -10.20
C ALA A 124 -3.86 26.79 -8.94
N PRO A 125 -3.40 25.52 -9.01
CA PRO A 125 -2.81 24.86 -7.87
C PRO A 125 -1.65 25.71 -7.36
N VAL A 126 -1.65 25.98 -6.05
CA VAL A 126 -0.53 26.62 -5.37
C VAL A 126 0.68 25.70 -5.60
N VAL A 127 1.66 26.19 -6.37
CA VAL A 127 2.93 25.48 -6.54
C VAL A 127 3.65 25.58 -5.21
N VAL A 128 3.48 24.55 -4.38
CA VAL A 128 4.31 24.37 -3.20
C VAL A 128 5.72 24.06 -3.72
N PRO A 129 6.75 24.86 -3.36
CA PRO A 129 8.11 24.54 -3.75
C PRO A 129 8.46 23.13 -3.24
N PRO A 130 9.18 22.31 -4.03
CA PRO A 130 9.57 20.98 -3.60
C PRO A 130 10.30 21.09 -2.27
N LYS A 131 9.85 20.32 -1.28
CA LYS A 131 10.50 20.24 0.03
C LYS A 131 11.97 19.83 -0.21
N PRO A 132 12.95 20.47 0.46
CA PRO A 132 14.33 20.07 0.30
C PRO A 132 14.48 18.59 0.64
N ALA A 133 14.85 17.77 -0.34
CA ALA A 133 15.10 16.36 -0.13
C ALA A 133 16.21 16.23 0.92
N VAL A 134 15.87 15.69 2.09
CA VAL A 134 16.86 15.40 3.13
C VAL A 134 17.80 14.37 2.53
N ALA A 135 19.09 14.71 2.39
CA ALA A 135 20.08 13.77 1.91
C ALA A 135 20.15 12.59 2.90
N LYS A 136 19.65 11.42 2.49
CA LYS A 136 19.70 10.19 3.27
C LYS A 136 21.15 9.68 3.32
N THR A 137 21.97 10.25 4.20
CA THR A 137 23.33 9.73 4.44
C THR A 137 23.23 8.42 5.23
N GLU A 138 23.43 7.32 4.51
CA GLU A 138 23.51 5.93 5.00
C GLU A 138 22.40 5.52 6.00
N PRO A 139 21.21 5.14 5.51
CA PRO A 139 20.11 4.71 6.36
C PRO A 139 20.53 3.50 7.22
N THR A 140 20.34 3.62 8.53
CA THR A 140 20.63 2.57 9.51
C THR A 140 19.58 1.45 9.47
N THR A 141 18.38 1.77 8.98
CA THR A 141 17.25 0.85 8.86
C THR A 141 16.78 0.80 7.40
N GLN A 142 16.79 -0.39 6.80
CA GLN A 142 16.16 -0.61 5.50
C GLN A 142 14.89 -1.45 5.64
N ILE A 143 13.85 -1.03 4.93
CA ILE A 143 12.57 -1.73 4.81
C ILE A 143 12.49 -2.24 3.38
N ALA A 144 12.45 -3.55 3.18
CA ALA A 144 12.34 -4.12 1.84
C ALA A 144 10.88 -4.46 1.52
N VAL A 145 10.38 -4.00 0.39
CA VAL A 145 9.00 -4.26 -0.06
C VAL A 145 9.05 -5.18 -1.27
N PHE A 146 8.42 -6.35 -1.15
CA PHE A 146 8.35 -7.37 -2.20
C PHE A 146 6.92 -7.49 -2.69
N GLY A 147 6.74 -7.74 -3.98
CA GLY A 147 5.43 -8.09 -4.51
C GLY A 147 5.15 -7.63 -5.94
N ASP A 148 3.86 -7.56 -6.26
CA ASP A 148 3.38 -7.21 -7.60
C ASP A 148 3.31 -5.69 -7.84
N SER A 149 2.59 -5.24 -8.86
CA SER A 149 2.45 -3.81 -9.17
C SER A 149 1.82 -3.01 -8.03
N LEU A 150 1.00 -3.63 -7.16
CA LEU A 150 0.46 -2.93 -5.99
C LEU A 150 1.53 -2.74 -4.92
N ALA A 151 2.50 -3.64 -4.82
CA ALA A 151 3.64 -3.49 -3.91
C ALA A 151 4.53 -2.31 -4.31
N ASP A 152 4.70 -2.04 -5.61
CA ASP A 152 5.39 -0.84 -6.10
C ASP A 152 4.68 0.45 -5.62
N HIS A 153 3.35 0.48 -5.61
CA HIS A 153 2.59 1.59 -5.03
C HIS A 153 2.72 1.67 -3.50
N LEU A 154 2.75 0.53 -2.81
CA LEU A 154 3.01 0.48 -1.36
C LEU A 154 4.39 1.05 -1.04
N SER A 155 5.43 0.68 -1.79
CA SER A 155 6.78 1.22 -1.66
C SER A 155 6.79 2.74 -1.78
N LYS A 156 6.16 3.29 -2.83
CA LYS A 156 6.06 4.74 -3.04
C LYS A 156 5.33 5.46 -1.91
N GLY A 157 4.21 4.90 -1.45
CA GLY A 157 3.48 5.47 -0.32
C GLY A 157 4.28 5.43 0.99
N LEU A 158 5.09 4.40 1.21
CA LEU A 158 5.97 4.31 2.38
C LEU A 158 7.17 5.26 2.28
N ASP A 159 7.73 5.43 1.07
CA ASP A 159 8.78 6.43 0.85
C ASP A 159 8.29 7.84 1.20
N ASP A 160 7.05 8.20 0.85
CA ASP A 160 6.44 9.47 1.25
C ASP A 160 6.28 9.57 2.78
N VAL A 161 5.91 8.47 3.44
CA VAL A 161 5.73 8.43 4.92
C VAL A 161 7.08 8.64 5.64
N PHE A 162 8.17 8.13 5.08
CA PHE A 162 9.52 8.23 5.65
C PHE A 162 10.39 9.29 4.98
N GLU A 163 9.81 10.21 4.20
CA GLU A 163 10.56 11.25 3.47
C GLU A 163 11.40 12.11 4.42
N ASP A 164 10.85 12.44 5.59
CA ASP A 164 11.50 13.26 6.62
C ASP A 164 12.43 12.47 7.55
N ASN A 165 12.49 11.14 7.40
CA ASN A 165 13.30 10.28 8.25
C ASN A 165 14.53 9.77 7.49
N ALA A 166 15.68 10.44 7.70
CA ALA A 166 16.93 10.07 7.04
C ALA A 166 17.49 8.69 7.44
N ASP A 167 17.08 8.16 8.61
CA ASP A 167 17.56 6.87 9.12
C ASP A 167 16.85 5.67 8.49
N VAL A 168 15.73 5.91 7.79
CA VAL A 168 14.89 4.87 7.20
C VAL A 168 14.88 4.98 5.68
N ALA A 169 15.22 3.88 5.01
CA ALA A 169 15.06 3.75 3.56
C ALA A 169 14.11 2.61 3.21
N VAL A 170 13.14 2.92 2.36
CA VAL A 170 12.28 1.91 1.72
C VAL A 170 12.97 1.46 0.45
N ILE A 171 13.11 0.15 0.27
CA ILE A 171 13.72 -0.45 -0.89
C ILE A 171 12.66 -1.22 -1.66
N ASP A 172 12.33 -0.71 -2.84
CA ASP A 172 11.35 -1.34 -3.71
C ASP A 172 11.96 -2.54 -4.45
N ARG A 173 11.42 -3.73 -4.17
CA ARG A 173 11.74 -5.00 -4.83
C ARG A 173 10.56 -5.55 -5.63
N ALA A 174 9.53 -4.74 -5.87
CA ALA A 174 8.36 -5.16 -6.62
C ALA A 174 8.67 -5.53 -8.08
N LYS A 175 7.85 -6.42 -8.63
CA LYS A 175 7.85 -6.85 -10.03
C LYS A 175 6.41 -6.91 -10.53
N GLY A 176 6.05 -5.95 -11.39
CA GLY A 176 4.66 -5.66 -11.76
C GLY A 176 3.80 -6.86 -12.15
N ASP A 177 4.30 -7.70 -13.04
CA ASP A 177 3.53 -8.82 -13.62
C ASP A 177 3.62 -10.12 -12.83
N SER A 178 4.22 -10.08 -11.64
CA SER A 178 4.49 -11.26 -10.83
C SER A 178 3.33 -11.61 -9.89
N GLY A 179 3.39 -12.82 -9.35
CA GLY A 179 2.46 -13.36 -8.37
C GLY A 179 3.06 -14.62 -7.74
N LEU A 180 2.39 -15.22 -6.77
CA LEU A 180 2.78 -16.52 -6.26
C LEU A 180 2.42 -17.67 -7.22
N VAL A 181 1.48 -17.48 -8.15
CA VAL A 181 1.07 -18.54 -9.10
C VAL A 181 2.13 -18.83 -10.18
N ARG A 182 2.84 -17.82 -10.65
CA ARG A 182 3.75 -17.93 -11.81
C ARG A 182 5.22 -17.82 -11.38
N LYS A 183 5.79 -18.95 -10.94
CA LYS A 183 7.21 -19.04 -10.53
C LYS A 183 8.18 -18.76 -11.69
N ASP A 184 7.73 -18.94 -12.93
CA ASP A 184 8.47 -18.62 -14.13
C ASP A 184 8.63 -17.11 -14.36
N VAL A 185 7.76 -16.29 -13.79
CA VAL A 185 7.89 -14.83 -13.80
C VAL A 185 8.80 -14.38 -12.65
N VAL A 186 8.46 -14.77 -11.42
CA VAL A 186 9.31 -14.57 -10.23
C VAL A 186 9.09 -15.73 -9.27
N ASP A 187 10.18 -16.40 -8.88
CA ASP A 187 10.19 -17.27 -7.71
C ASP A 187 10.42 -16.41 -6.46
N TRP A 188 9.33 -15.95 -5.85
CA TRP A 188 9.39 -15.02 -4.72
C TRP A 188 10.18 -15.52 -3.51
N PRO A 189 10.01 -16.78 -3.03
CA PRO A 189 10.87 -17.33 -1.98
C PRO A 189 12.36 -17.20 -2.31
N LYS A 190 12.77 -17.63 -3.50
CA LYS A 190 14.17 -17.55 -3.93
C LYS A 190 14.64 -16.10 -4.07
N ALA A 191 13.84 -15.24 -4.71
CA ALA A 191 14.19 -13.83 -4.92
C ALA A 191 14.35 -13.05 -3.61
N ALA A 192 13.47 -13.31 -2.64
CA ALA A 192 13.58 -12.74 -1.30
C ALA A 192 14.82 -13.28 -0.57
N GLU A 193 15.09 -14.58 -0.66
CA GLU A 193 16.27 -15.19 -0.03
C GLU A 193 17.58 -14.61 -0.58
N ASP A 194 17.73 -14.58 -1.91
CA ASP A 194 18.92 -14.08 -2.60
C ASP A 194 19.16 -12.59 -2.28
N TYR A 195 18.08 -11.79 -2.23
CA TYR A 195 18.16 -10.38 -1.88
C TYR A 195 18.57 -10.18 -0.41
N LEU A 196 17.93 -10.88 0.54
CA LEU A 196 18.25 -10.75 1.96
C LEU A 196 19.66 -11.27 2.30
N ALA A 197 20.17 -12.24 1.55
CA ALA A 197 21.55 -12.72 1.72
C ALA A 197 22.59 -11.65 1.40
N THR A 198 22.29 -10.74 0.47
CA THR A 198 23.22 -9.69 0.03
C THR A 198 22.95 -8.33 0.69
N ASN A 199 21.84 -8.17 1.42
CA ASN A 199 21.40 -6.91 2.01
C ASN A 199 21.15 -7.03 3.53
N PRO A 200 22.21 -7.12 4.35
CA PRO A 200 22.08 -7.31 5.80
C PRO A 200 21.55 -6.08 6.56
N LYS A 201 21.39 -4.92 5.89
CA LYS A 201 20.80 -3.70 6.47
C LYS A 201 19.26 -3.75 6.53
N VAL A 202 18.62 -4.74 5.87
CA VAL A 202 17.17 -4.92 5.94
C VAL A 202 16.78 -5.34 7.36
N ARG A 203 15.82 -4.62 7.94
CA ARG A 203 15.30 -4.86 9.30
C ARG A 203 13.83 -5.24 9.30
N TYR A 204 13.08 -4.83 8.28
CA TYR A 204 11.66 -5.14 8.12
C TYR A 204 11.40 -5.53 6.67
N ALA A 205 10.51 -6.50 6.47
CA ALA A 205 10.02 -6.86 5.14
C ALA A 205 8.51 -6.64 5.06
N LEU A 206 8.07 -6.11 3.92
CA LEU A 206 6.67 -6.06 3.55
C LEU A 206 6.45 -6.89 2.30
N VAL A 207 5.32 -7.59 2.25
CA VAL A 207 4.86 -8.32 1.08
C VAL A 207 3.46 -7.86 0.71
N LEU A 208 3.25 -7.53 -0.56
CA LEU A 208 1.91 -7.29 -1.13
C LEU A 208 1.80 -8.04 -2.46
N LEU A 209 1.07 -9.15 -2.43
CA LEU A 209 0.88 -10.04 -3.57
C LEU A 209 -0.58 -10.45 -3.65
N GLY A 210 -1.05 -10.63 -4.88
CA GLY A 210 -2.32 -11.30 -5.15
C GLY A 210 -3.02 -10.78 -6.41
N ALA A 211 -2.67 -9.59 -6.89
CA ALA A 211 -3.33 -8.96 -8.03
C ALA A 211 -3.30 -9.85 -9.29
N ASN A 212 -2.23 -10.62 -9.45
CA ASN A 212 -2.01 -11.50 -10.59
C ASN A 212 -2.24 -13.00 -10.27
N ASP A 213 -2.71 -13.35 -9.07
CA ASP A 213 -2.78 -14.74 -8.62
C ASP A 213 -4.08 -15.44 -8.96
N ARG A 214 -5.03 -14.76 -9.60
CA ARG A 214 -6.25 -15.38 -10.15
C ARG A 214 -5.98 -16.13 -11.47
N GLN A 215 -4.92 -16.95 -11.49
CA GLN A 215 -4.49 -17.75 -12.63
C GLN A 215 -4.53 -19.25 -12.27
N PRO A 216 -4.73 -20.14 -13.24
CA PRO A 216 -4.61 -21.57 -13.01
C PRO A 216 -3.17 -21.93 -12.61
N ILE A 217 -3.04 -22.91 -11.72
CA ILE A 217 -1.74 -23.48 -11.31
C ILE A 217 -1.53 -24.79 -12.08
N ARG A 218 -0.36 -24.94 -12.70
CA ARG A 218 0.09 -26.22 -13.26
C ARG A 218 0.85 -27.03 -12.21
N ASP A 219 0.57 -28.33 -12.17
CA ASP A 219 1.23 -29.33 -11.35
C ASP A 219 1.45 -30.59 -12.21
N GLY A 220 2.68 -30.79 -12.67
CA GLY A 220 2.96 -31.75 -13.74
C GLY A 220 2.17 -31.44 -15.02
N ASP A 221 1.47 -32.44 -15.55
CA ASP A 221 0.65 -32.32 -16.77
C ASP A 221 -0.76 -31.78 -16.50
N GLN A 222 -1.15 -31.60 -15.23
CA GLN A 222 -2.47 -31.11 -14.86
C GLN A 222 -2.46 -29.61 -14.61
N SER A 223 -3.58 -28.95 -14.94
CA SER A 223 -3.82 -27.54 -14.68
C SER A 223 -5.07 -27.43 -13.81
N TYR A 224 -4.95 -26.73 -12.70
CA TYR A 224 -6.05 -26.52 -11.76
C TYR A 224 -6.48 -25.06 -11.81
N ASP A 225 -7.76 -24.84 -12.07
CA ASP A 225 -8.33 -23.50 -12.07
C ASP A 225 -8.22 -22.84 -10.69
N ALA A 226 -8.17 -21.51 -10.70
CA ALA A 226 -8.04 -20.71 -9.49
C ALA A 226 -9.09 -21.12 -8.45
N LEU A 227 -8.67 -21.20 -7.19
CA LEU A 227 -9.54 -21.53 -6.05
C LEU A 227 -10.20 -22.92 -6.11
N THR A 228 -9.77 -23.85 -6.96
CA THR A 228 -10.06 -25.28 -6.74
C THR A 228 -9.31 -25.80 -5.51
N ASP A 229 -9.72 -26.92 -4.92
CA ASP A 229 -9.10 -27.43 -3.69
C ASP A 229 -7.61 -27.69 -3.85
N ARG A 230 -7.22 -28.33 -4.96
CA ARG A 230 -5.81 -28.56 -5.28
C ARG A 230 -5.05 -27.26 -5.53
N TRP A 231 -5.66 -26.27 -6.18
CA TRP A 231 -5.06 -24.94 -6.34
C TRP A 231 -4.80 -24.30 -4.97
N ARG A 232 -5.76 -24.37 -4.04
CA ARG A 232 -5.64 -23.80 -2.68
C ARG A 232 -4.53 -24.47 -1.89
N GLU A 233 -4.39 -25.79 -1.98
CA GLU A 233 -3.28 -26.53 -1.35
C GLU A 233 -1.93 -26.00 -1.85
N ILE A 234 -1.72 -25.99 -3.17
CA ILE A 234 -0.46 -25.54 -3.75
C ILE A 234 -0.20 -24.06 -3.42
N TYR A 235 -1.23 -23.22 -3.42
CA TYR A 235 -1.09 -21.81 -3.09
C TYR A 235 -0.71 -21.60 -1.61
N ARG A 236 -1.30 -22.36 -0.67
CA ARG A 236 -0.89 -22.34 0.76
C ARG A 236 0.59 -22.67 0.91
N ASP A 237 1.05 -23.74 0.26
CA ASP A 237 2.45 -24.17 0.33
C ASP A 237 3.41 -23.08 -0.20
N ARG A 238 2.99 -22.32 -1.22
CA ARG A 238 3.77 -21.21 -1.77
C ARG A 238 3.80 -20.00 -0.84
N VAL A 239 2.69 -19.69 -0.18
CA VAL A 239 2.65 -18.65 0.85
C VAL A 239 3.58 -19.03 2.00
N ASP A 240 3.50 -20.27 2.49
CA ASP A 240 4.36 -20.76 3.56
C ASP A 240 5.83 -20.71 3.19
N ALA A 241 6.18 -21.14 1.97
CA ALA A 241 7.55 -21.11 1.49
C ALA A 241 8.11 -19.68 1.48
N LEU A 242 7.32 -18.68 1.08
CA LEU A 242 7.75 -17.29 1.11
C LEU A 242 7.87 -16.76 2.55
N VAL A 243 6.87 -17.00 3.39
CA VAL A 243 6.89 -16.56 4.79
C VAL A 243 8.08 -17.18 5.54
N LYS A 244 8.39 -18.44 5.25
CA LYS A 244 9.50 -19.18 5.86
C LYS A 244 10.86 -18.50 5.66
N VAL A 245 11.09 -17.88 4.49
CA VAL A 245 12.34 -17.15 4.20
C VAL A 245 12.60 -16.06 5.25
N PHE A 246 11.54 -15.37 5.68
CA PHE A 246 11.64 -14.28 6.65
C PHE A 246 11.69 -14.81 8.09
N THR A 247 10.82 -15.78 8.43
CA THR A 247 10.76 -16.32 9.79
C THR A 247 12.03 -17.08 10.18
N ASP A 248 12.64 -17.83 9.25
CA ASP A 248 13.90 -18.55 9.51
C ASP A 248 15.05 -17.59 9.81
N ARG A 249 15.02 -16.38 9.22
CA ARG A 249 15.98 -15.30 9.47
C ARG A 249 15.59 -14.42 10.65
N LYS A 250 14.45 -14.70 11.31
CA LYS A 250 13.85 -13.86 12.37
C LYS A 250 13.65 -12.41 11.93
N LEU A 251 13.40 -12.19 10.63
CA LEU A 251 13.10 -10.87 10.10
C LEU A 251 11.59 -10.61 10.26
N PRO A 252 11.17 -9.53 10.94
CA PRO A 252 9.76 -9.16 11.02
C PRO A 252 9.16 -8.96 9.63
N LEU A 253 8.07 -9.70 9.38
CA LEU A 253 7.33 -9.67 8.12
C LEU A 253 5.93 -9.09 8.36
N ILE A 254 5.57 -8.11 7.55
CA ILE A 254 4.21 -7.60 7.40
C ILE A 254 3.69 -8.01 6.02
N TRP A 255 2.67 -8.85 5.99
CA TRP A 255 1.92 -9.15 4.78
C TRP A 255 0.73 -8.21 4.66
N VAL A 256 0.69 -7.41 3.60
CA VAL A 256 -0.42 -6.52 3.29
C VAL A 256 -1.41 -7.26 2.39
N GLY A 257 -2.68 -7.29 2.79
CA GLY A 257 -3.74 -7.92 2.01
C GLY A 257 -3.99 -7.23 0.67
N ALA A 258 -4.43 -7.97 -0.35
CA ALA A 258 -4.79 -7.37 -1.63
C ALA A 258 -6.13 -6.60 -1.50
N PRO A 259 -6.19 -5.31 -1.88
CA PRO A 259 -7.41 -4.51 -1.76
C PRO A 259 -8.40 -4.81 -2.91
N PRO A 260 -9.71 -4.53 -2.72
CA PRO A 260 -10.76 -4.80 -3.71
C PRO A 260 -10.53 -4.03 -5.01
N MET A 261 -10.96 -4.59 -6.14
CA MET A 261 -10.75 -4.03 -7.49
C MET A 261 -12.08 -3.73 -8.18
N ARG A 262 -12.06 -3.02 -9.31
CA ARG A 262 -13.31 -2.69 -10.03
C ARG A 262 -14.09 -3.93 -10.44
N SER A 263 -13.41 -5.00 -10.84
CA SER A 263 -14.07 -6.26 -11.19
C SER A 263 -14.60 -6.96 -9.94
N GLU A 264 -15.91 -7.19 -9.89
CA GLU A 264 -16.58 -7.87 -8.77
C GLU A 264 -16.08 -9.31 -8.64
N ALA A 265 -15.99 -10.04 -9.76
CA ALA A 265 -15.47 -11.40 -9.77
C ALA A 265 -14.03 -11.49 -9.28
N LEU A 266 -13.17 -10.51 -9.64
CA LEU A 266 -11.79 -10.48 -9.15
C LEU A 266 -11.75 -10.13 -7.65
N THR A 267 -12.62 -9.23 -7.21
CA THR A 267 -12.77 -8.86 -5.79
C THR A 267 -13.20 -10.07 -4.96
N THR A 268 -14.20 -10.83 -5.39
CA THR A 268 -14.63 -12.05 -4.69
C THR A 268 -13.50 -13.06 -4.57
N ASP A 269 -12.77 -13.31 -5.65
CA ASP A 269 -11.68 -14.28 -5.64
C ASP A 269 -10.50 -13.79 -4.78
N LEU A 270 -10.18 -12.49 -4.82
CA LEU A 270 -9.15 -11.89 -3.96
C LEU A 270 -9.52 -11.98 -2.48
N ALA A 271 -10.79 -11.84 -2.11
CA ALA A 271 -11.21 -12.06 -0.72
C ALA A 271 -10.87 -13.48 -0.26
N ALA A 272 -11.18 -14.49 -1.08
CA ALA A 272 -10.85 -15.88 -0.77
C ALA A 272 -9.34 -16.15 -0.70
N ILE A 273 -8.55 -15.52 -1.59
CA ILE A 273 -7.08 -15.59 -1.56
C ILE A 273 -6.54 -14.93 -0.28
N ASN A 274 -7.03 -13.73 0.05
CA ASN A 274 -6.63 -13.00 1.25
C ASN A 274 -6.91 -13.79 2.54
N ASP A 275 -8.06 -14.48 2.63
CA ASP A 275 -8.39 -15.30 3.80
C ASP A 275 -7.40 -16.47 3.97
N LEU A 276 -7.06 -17.14 2.87
CA LEU A 276 -6.04 -18.20 2.85
C LEU A 276 -4.67 -17.64 3.28
N VAL A 277 -4.25 -16.52 2.70
CA VAL A 277 -2.97 -15.87 3.02
C VAL A 277 -2.93 -15.46 4.48
N ARG A 278 -3.98 -14.79 4.98
CA ARG A 278 -4.11 -14.38 6.39
C ARG A 278 -3.94 -15.57 7.32
N GLU A 279 -4.61 -16.68 7.04
CA GLU A 279 -4.49 -17.91 7.82
C GLU A 279 -3.03 -18.41 7.88
N ARG A 280 -2.33 -18.47 6.73
CA ARG A 280 -0.94 -18.96 6.67
C ARG A 280 0.05 -18.01 7.36
N VAL A 281 -0.04 -16.73 7.07
CA VAL A 281 0.85 -15.68 7.62
C VAL A 281 0.73 -15.63 9.14
N THR A 282 -0.50 -15.58 9.66
CA THR A 282 -0.73 -15.51 11.11
C THR A 282 -0.31 -16.79 11.83
N ARG A 283 -0.55 -17.97 11.23
CA ARG A 283 -0.07 -19.25 11.77
C ARG A 283 1.45 -19.30 11.91
N ALA A 284 2.18 -18.68 10.98
CA ALA A 284 3.64 -18.60 11.02
C ALA A 284 4.18 -17.54 12.00
N GLY A 285 3.30 -16.79 12.70
CA GLY A 285 3.69 -15.73 13.62
C GLY A 285 4.09 -14.41 12.94
N ALA A 286 3.90 -14.29 11.63
CA ALA A 286 4.07 -13.03 10.91
C ALA A 286 2.80 -12.17 11.02
N THR A 287 2.93 -10.88 10.72
CA THR A 287 1.80 -9.95 10.84
C THR A 287 1.07 -9.81 9.52
N TYR A 288 -0.26 -9.90 9.56
CA TYR A 288 -1.12 -9.62 8.41
C TYR A 288 -1.84 -8.30 8.62
N VAL A 289 -1.76 -7.40 7.64
CA VAL A 289 -2.45 -6.10 7.63
C VAL A 289 -3.59 -6.13 6.63
N ASP A 290 -4.80 -5.96 7.15
CA ASP A 290 -6.01 -5.87 6.35
C ASP A 290 -6.27 -4.43 5.91
N VAL A 291 -6.12 -4.19 4.61
CA VAL A 291 -6.35 -2.87 3.99
C VAL A 291 -7.72 -2.75 3.36
N TRP A 292 -8.50 -3.83 3.30
CA TRP A 292 -9.79 -3.89 2.62
C TRP A 292 -10.76 -2.78 3.05
N PRO A 293 -10.93 -2.48 4.36
CA PRO A 293 -11.86 -1.44 4.81
C PRO A 293 -11.50 -0.04 4.29
N GLY A 294 -10.25 0.20 3.93
CA GLY A 294 -9.79 1.49 3.41
C GLY A 294 -10.23 1.78 1.97
N PHE A 295 -10.70 0.78 1.23
CA PHE A 295 -10.94 0.86 -0.22
C PHE A 295 -12.33 0.39 -0.65
N VAL A 296 -13.26 0.35 0.30
CA VAL A 296 -14.67 0.06 0.04
C VAL A 296 -15.58 1.23 0.39
N ASP A 297 -16.79 1.23 -0.18
CA ASP A 297 -17.89 2.08 0.24
C ASP A 297 -18.57 1.53 1.52
N ASP A 298 -19.56 2.25 2.04
CA ASP A 298 -20.33 1.85 3.23
C ASP A 298 -21.11 0.53 3.05
N ARG A 299 -21.16 0.00 1.82
CA ARG A 299 -21.81 -1.27 1.47
C ARG A 299 -20.78 -2.38 1.22
N ASN A 300 -19.51 -2.16 1.62
CA ASN A 300 -18.39 -3.07 1.42
C ASN A 300 -18.08 -3.38 -0.06
N ARG A 301 -18.40 -2.45 -0.98
CA ARG A 301 -18.12 -2.61 -2.42
C ARG A 301 -16.94 -1.74 -2.81
N TYR A 302 -16.22 -2.16 -3.85
CA TYR A 302 -15.14 -1.38 -4.44
C TYR A 302 -15.56 0.08 -4.68
N THR A 303 -14.69 1.01 -4.27
CA THR A 303 -14.79 2.42 -4.64
C THR A 303 -13.47 2.95 -5.21
N PRO A 304 -13.49 3.71 -6.32
CA PRO A 304 -12.28 4.34 -6.85
C PRO A 304 -11.87 5.61 -6.09
N SER A 305 -12.69 6.08 -5.16
CA SER A 305 -12.49 7.33 -4.40
C SER A 305 -12.98 7.17 -2.97
N GLY A 306 -12.40 7.93 -2.05
CA GLY A 306 -12.75 7.88 -0.64
C GLY A 306 -11.92 8.88 0.16
N PRO A 307 -12.07 8.89 1.50
CA PRO A 307 -11.25 9.76 2.34
C PRO A 307 -9.77 9.39 2.19
N ASP A 308 -8.92 10.39 1.97
CA ASP A 308 -7.47 10.31 2.12
C ASP A 308 -7.06 10.35 3.60
N LEU A 309 -5.76 10.52 3.87
CA LEU A 309 -5.23 10.57 5.23
C LEU A 309 -5.69 11.81 6.01
N GLU A 310 -5.98 12.88 5.28
CA GLU A 310 -6.48 14.15 5.79
C GLU A 310 -8.03 14.17 5.90
N GLY A 311 -8.68 13.05 5.61
CA GLY A 311 -10.13 12.88 5.63
C GLY A 311 -10.86 13.54 4.45
N GLN A 312 -10.13 14.07 3.47
CA GLN A 312 -10.71 14.68 2.28
C GLN A 312 -11.04 13.62 1.24
N ASN A 313 -12.15 13.78 0.53
CA ASN A 313 -12.49 12.83 -0.53
C ASN A 313 -11.53 12.99 -1.73
N ALA A 314 -10.73 11.96 -1.98
CA ALA A 314 -9.74 11.91 -3.04
C ALA A 314 -9.97 10.71 -3.96
N LYS A 315 -9.46 10.80 -5.19
CA LYS A 315 -9.39 9.66 -6.10
C LYS A 315 -8.26 8.75 -5.63
N LEU A 316 -8.60 7.53 -5.17
CA LEU A 316 -7.64 6.56 -4.63
C LEU A 316 -7.14 5.58 -5.69
N ARG A 317 -7.98 5.22 -6.66
CA ARG A 317 -7.63 4.27 -7.74
C ARG A 317 -7.47 4.98 -9.08
N THR A 318 -6.58 4.47 -9.93
CA THR A 318 -6.47 4.86 -11.34
C THR A 318 -7.68 4.42 -12.16
N SER A 319 -7.74 4.84 -13.43
CA SER A 319 -8.88 4.55 -14.31
C SER A 319 -9.03 3.08 -14.69
N ASP A 320 -7.99 2.26 -14.55
CA ASP A 320 -8.05 0.80 -14.70
C ASP A 320 -8.82 0.11 -13.56
N GLY A 321 -8.97 0.77 -12.41
CA GLY A 321 -9.60 0.22 -11.22
C GLY A 321 -8.76 -0.82 -10.48
N VAL A 322 -7.46 -0.90 -10.78
CA VAL A 322 -6.49 -1.81 -10.16
C VAL A 322 -5.37 -1.02 -9.49
N HIS A 323 -4.73 -0.06 -10.16
CA HIS A 323 -3.60 0.66 -9.59
C HIS A 323 -4.02 1.84 -8.70
N PHE A 324 -3.06 2.37 -7.95
CA PHE A 324 -3.29 3.47 -7.01
C PHE A 324 -2.84 4.81 -7.60
N THR A 325 -3.58 5.87 -7.26
CA THR A 325 -3.05 7.22 -7.36
C THR A 325 -2.05 7.45 -6.21
N HIS A 326 -1.33 8.58 -6.23
CA HIS A 326 -0.48 8.97 -5.10
C HIS A 326 -1.23 9.03 -3.77
N ALA A 327 -2.43 9.61 -3.74
CA ALA A 327 -3.28 9.64 -2.53
C ALA A 327 -3.69 8.22 -2.07
N GLY A 328 -4.02 7.33 -3.01
CA GLY A 328 -4.32 5.93 -2.72
C GLY A 328 -3.12 5.16 -2.17
N ALA A 329 -1.93 5.40 -2.72
CA ALA A 329 -0.67 4.79 -2.28
C ALA A 329 -0.30 5.23 -0.87
N ARG A 330 -0.40 6.54 -0.55
CA ARG A 330 -0.21 7.05 0.81
C ARG A 330 -1.23 6.45 1.79
N LYS A 331 -2.49 6.33 1.39
CA LYS A 331 -3.52 5.66 2.20
C LYS A 331 -3.17 4.19 2.45
N LEU A 332 -2.78 3.46 1.42
CA LEU A 332 -2.36 2.05 1.53
C LEU A 332 -1.18 1.90 2.49
N ALA A 333 -0.15 2.73 2.32
CA ALA A 333 1.04 2.73 3.15
C ALA A 333 0.73 3.03 4.62
N HIS A 334 -0.24 3.91 4.90
CA HIS A 334 -0.62 4.22 6.28
C HIS A 334 -1.10 3.00 7.08
N PHE A 335 -1.84 2.08 6.47
CA PHE A 335 -2.24 0.83 7.14
C PHE A 335 -1.03 -0.01 7.57
N ALA A 336 -0.02 -0.10 6.71
CA ALA A 336 1.20 -0.84 7.00
C ALA A 336 2.13 -0.08 7.97
N ASP A 337 2.18 1.25 7.86
CA ASP A 337 3.00 2.15 8.69
C ASP A 337 2.61 2.09 10.16
N VAL A 338 1.31 2.03 10.48
CA VAL A 338 0.84 1.88 11.87
C VAL A 338 1.46 0.65 12.52
N GLU A 339 1.47 -0.47 11.79
CA GLU A 339 2.02 -1.72 12.27
C GLU A 339 3.55 -1.71 12.29
N LEU A 340 4.18 -1.13 11.27
CA LEU A 340 5.62 -0.99 11.18
C LEU A 340 6.17 -0.12 12.31
N LYS A 341 5.54 1.01 12.62
CA LYS A 341 5.90 1.87 13.77
C LYS A 341 5.70 1.17 15.10
N ARG A 342 4.65 0.36 15.23
CA ARG A 342 4.46 -0.51 16.41
C ARG A 342 5.65 -1.45 16.57
N MET A 343 6.05 -2.14 15.51
CA MET A 343 7.22 -3.04 15.53
C MET A 343 8.52 -2.29 15.84
N MET A 344 8.76 -1.14 15.21
CA MET A 344 9.94 -0.31 15.45
C MET A 344 10.01 0.23 16.88
N GLY A 345 8.88 0.62 17.46
CA GLY A 345 8.78 1.07 18.85
C GLY A 345 8.98 -0.07 19.86
N THR A 346 8.51 -1.28 19.56
CA THR A 346 8.80 -2.48 20.37
C THR A 346 10.22 -3.02 20.16
N ALA A 347 10.86 -2.70 19.04
CA ALA A 347 12.24 -3.05 18.69
C ALA A 347 13.25 -1.94 19.08
N GLY A 348 12.92 -1.11 20.07
CA GLY A 348 13.89 -0.27 20.75
C GLY A 348 15.09 -1.13 21.22
N PRO A 349 16.31 -0.55 21.28
CA PRO A 349 17.53 -1.32 21.48
C PRO A 349 17.36 -2.26 22.67
N ALA A 350 17.73 -3.52 22.47
CA ALA A 350 17.72 -4.57 23.48
C ALA A 350 18.06 -3.96 24.84
N ALA A 351 17.08 -4.03 25.75
CA ALA A 351 17.21 -3.54 27.10
C ALA A 351 18.58 -3.99 27.63
N THR A 352 19.48 -3.03 27.80
CA THR A 352 20.61 -3.23 28.68
C THR A 352 19.98 -3.50 30.03
N ASP A 353 20.26 -4.68 30.59
CA ASP A 353 19.95 -5.06 31.96
C ASP A 353 20.40 -3.92 32.88
N GLN A 354 19.47 -3.02 33.20
CA GLN A 354 19.54 -2.25 34.42
C GLN A 354 18.91 -3.12 35.49
N PRO A 355 19.68 -3.62 36.48
CA PRO A 355 19.09 -4.37 37.57
C PRO A 355 18.12 -3.44 38.30
N VAL A 356 16.89 -3.93 38.44
CA VAL A 356 15.86 -3.37 39.31
C VAL A 356 16.45 -3.16 40.70
N ALA A 357 16.80 -1.92 41.01
CA ALA A 357 17.18 -1.52 42.36
C ALA A 357 15.95 -1.67 43.25
N ALA A 358 16.01 -2.66 44.13
CA ALA A 358 15.05 -2.87 45.19
C ALA A 358 14.89 -1.58 46.02
N ILE A 359 13.63 -1.20 46.24
CA ILE A 359 13.23 -0.21 47.23
C ILE A 359 13.58 -0.74 48.63
N SER A 360 14.79 -0.45 49.10
CA SER A 360 15.16 -0.57 50.50
C SER A 360 14.81 0.73 51.21
N ALA A 361 13.81 0.68 52.08
CA ALA A 361 13.54 1.72 53.06
C ALA A 361 14.68 1.73 54.09
N THR A 362 15.35 2.87 54.24
CA THR A 362 16.32 3.10 55.32
C THR A 362 15.94 4.37 56.08
N PRO A 363 16.00 4.40 57.43
CA PRO A 363 15.57 5.53 58.24
C PRO A 363 16.55 6.70 58.12
N GLY A 364 16.03 7.93 58.12
CA GLY A 364 16.84 9.15 57.97
C GLY A 364 17.76 9.43 59.17
N PRO A 365 18.92 10.07 58.95
CA PRO A 365 19.67 10.73 60.00
C PRO A 365 19.40 12.25 60.01
N GLY A 366 19.51 12.80 61.21
CA GLY A 366 19.19 14.17 61.56
C GLY A 366 20.08 15.24 60.95
N LEU A 367 19.58 16.45 61.12
CA LEU A 367 20.19 17.72 60.76
C LEU A 367 21.40 17.99 61.65
N ASP A 368 22.58 18.20 61.06
CA ASP A 368 23.61 19.05 61.64
C ASP A 368 24.27 19.87 60.52
N GLY A 369 24.25 21.19 60.73
CA GLY A 369 24.59 22.19 59.73
C GLY A 369 26.09 22.36 59.53
N THR A 370 26.47 22.55 58.26
CA THR A 370 27.46 23.52 57.75
C THR A 370 27.65 23.25 56.25
N ALA A 371 26.71 23.72 55.43
CA ALA A 371 26.85 23.65 53.98
C ALA A 371 27.84 24.73 53.47
N ARG A 372 28.84 24.30 52.71
CA ARG A 372 29.76 25.16 51.96
C ARG A 372 29.03 25.75 50.74
N LEU A 373 29.45 26.94 50.31
CA LEU A 373 28.76 27.83 49.34
C LEU A 373 28.93 27.46 47.85
N ASP A 374 29.42 26.26 47.54
CA ASP A 374 29.78 25.82 46.20
C ASP A 374 28.79 24.80 45.59
N ASP A 375 27.72 24.45 46.30
CA ASP A 375 26.78 23.40 45.89
C ASP A 375 25.38 23.95 45.52
N ALA A 376 25.16 24.22 44.23
CA ALA A 376 23.93 24.81 43.71
C ALA A 376 22.67 23.96 44.03
N ALA A 377 22.82 22.64 44.15
CA ALA A 377 21.74 21.73 44.51
C ALA A 377 21.33 21.80 46.00
N ALA A 378 22.24 22.23 46.87
CA ALA A 378 21.94 22.43 48.29
C ALA A 378 21.17 23.74 48.53
N ILE A 379 21.53 24.79 47.77
CA ILE A 379 20.86 26.10 47.80
C ILE A 379 19.41 25.96 47.31
N ASP A 380 19.17 25.20 46.24
CA ASP A 380 17.83 25.02 45.66
C ASP A 380 16.84 24.28 46.60
N ARG A 381 17.35 23.31 47.38
CA ARG A 381 16.57 22.62 48.41
C ARG A 381 16.25 23.51 49.60
N GLN A 382 17.18 24.40 49.96
CA GLN A 382 16.99 25.34 51.07
C GLN A 382 15.99 26.45 50.71
N ILE A 383 15.98 26.89 49.45
CA ILE A 383 14.97 27.81 48.91
C ILE A 383 13.58 27.16 48.89
N THR A 384 13.51 25.89 48.46
CA THR A 384 12.24 25.13 48.44
C THR A 384 11.67 24.90 49.85
N ALA A 385 12.53 24.76 50.86
CA ALA A 385 12.13 24.56 52.25
C ALA A 385 11.65 25.84 52.98
N MET A 386 11.91 27.04 52.43
CA MET A 386 11.53 28.32 53.04
C MET A 386 10.23 28.93 52.49
N LEU A 387 9.56 28.29 51.52
CA LEU A 387 8.28 28.76 51.01
C LEU A 387 7.12 28.29 51.92
N PRO A 388 6.24 29.18 52.39
CA PRO A 388 5.06 28.77 53.16
C PRO A 388 4.09 28.02 52.25
N SER A 389 3.63 26.86 52.70
CA SER A 389 2.58 26.08 52.05
C SER A 389 1.27 26.86 52.00
N LEU A 390 0.73 27.03 50.79
CA LEU A 390 -0.62 27.54 50.57
C LEU A 390 -1.66 26.58 51.17
N PRO A 391 -2.74 27.08 51.80
CA PRO A 391 -3.80 26.22 52.33
C PRO A 391 -4.55 25.51 51.20
N GLU A 392 -4.78 24.21 51.39
CA GLU A 392 -5.49 23.34 50.46
C GLU A 392 -6.93 23.85 50.20
N PRO A 393 -7.41 23.86 48.95
CA PRO A 393 -8.81 24.12 48.66
C PRO A 393 -9.69 22.94 49.14
N PRO A 394 -10.92 23.20 49.64
CA PRO A 394 -11.82 22.15 50.08
C PRO A 394 -12.19 21.22 48.92
N GLY A 395 -12.24 19.93 49.25
CA GLY A 395 -12.30 18.79 48.34
C GLY A 395 -13.21 18.92 47.12
N ILE A 396 -12.63 18.58 45.98
CA ILE A 396 -13.36 18.26 44.76
C ILE A 396 -14.16 16.97 45.03
N PRO A 397 -15.47 16.93 44.82
CA PRO A 397 -16.24 15.69 44.96
C PRO A 397 -15.69 14.66 43.98
N ALA A 398 -15.31 13.49 44.49
CA ALA A 398 -14.82 12.38 43.68
C ALA A 398 -15.88 12.02 42.64
N LEU A 399 -15.52 12.18 41.35
CA LEU A 399 -16.34 11.69 40.26
C LEU A 399 -16.48 10.16 40.39
N PRO A 400 -17.69 9.60 40.20
CA PRO A 400 -17.87 8.16 40.31
C PRO A 400 -17.03 7.46 39.25
N VAL A 401 -16.08 6.65 39.71
CA VAL A 401 -15.26 5.78 38.85
C VAL A 401 -16.21 4.81 38.16
N LYS A 402 -16.33 4.90 36.84
CA LYS A 402 -17.06 3.90 36.05
C LYS A 402 -16.42 2.53 36.29
N PRO A 403 -17.18 1.49 36.62
CA PRO A 403 -16.62 0.15 36.76
C PRO A 403 -15.99 -0.30 35.44
N LEU A 404 -14.85 -0.98 35.52
CA LEU A 404 -14.05 -1.48 34.38
C LEU A 404 -14.83 -2.47 33.49
N ALA A 405 -15.96 -3.01 33.98
CA ALA A 405 -16.88 -3.83 33.21
C ALA A 405 -18.33 -3.59 33.67
N GLY A 406 -19.26 -3.54 32.72
CA GLY A 406 -20.69 -3.52 33.00
C GLY A 406 -21.18 -4.86 33.59
N PRO A 407 -22.39 -4.90 34.17
CA PRO A 407 -22.95 -6.11 34.73
C PRO A 407 -23.04 -7.21 33.65
N VAL A 408 -22.52 -8.40 33.95
CA VAL A 408 -22.57 -9.55 33.06
C VAL A 408 -24.02 -9.98 32.88
N VAL A 409 -24.57 -9.75 31.68
CA VAL A 409 -25.93 -10.17 31.31
C VAL A 409 -25.88 -11.61 30.79
N PRO A 410 -26.52 -12.58 31.47
CA PRO A 410 -26.60 -13.95 30.96
C PRO A 410 -27.51 -14.01 29.73
N LEU A 411 -27.01 -14.60 28.64
CA LEU A 411 -27.71 -14.75 27.35
C LEU A 411 -28.98 -15.63 27.39
N GLY A 412 -29.27 -16.26 28.53
CA GLY A 412 -30.42 -17.15 28.72
C GLY A 412 -31.64 -16.51 29.43
N ARG A 413 -31.61 -15.21 29.75
CA ARG A 413 -32.77 -14.55 30.35
C ARG A 413 -33.70 -13.99 29.26
N PRO A 414 -35.01 -14.32 29.27
CA PRO A 414 -35.98 -13.53 28.52
C PRO A 414 -36.05 -12.13 29.12
N GLU A 415 -35.72 -11.10 28.35
CA GLU A 415 -35.90 -9.71 28.74
C GLU A 415 -37.40 -9.41 28.86
N THR A 416 -37.87 -9.20 30.08
CA THR A 416 -39.23 -8.74 30.35
C THR A 416 -39.18 -7.27 30.76
N SER A 417 -39.92 -6.43 30.03
CA SER A 417 -40.18 -5.04 30.44
C SER A 417 -40.86 -5.02 31.82
N PRO A 418 -40.66 -3.98 32.65
CA PRO A 418 -41.52 -3.74 33.81
C PRO A 418 -42.99 -3.78 33.34
N GLY A 419 -43.76 -4.76 33.82
CA GLY A 419 -45.14 -5.02 33.37
C GLY A 419 -45.38 -6.35 32.64
N GLY A 420 -44.37 -7.18 32.39
CA GLY A 420 -44.58 -8.60 32.04
C GLY A 420 -45.29 -8.88 30.71
N ALA A 421 -45.27 -7.95 29.75
CA ALA A 421 -45.77 -8.19 28.39
C ALA A 421 -44.66 -8.71 27.47
N LEU A 422 -44.88 -9.88 26.86
CA LEU A 422 -44.03 -10.44 25.81
C LEU A 422 -44.23 -9.61 24.52
N MET A 423 -43.14 -9.09 23.96
CA MET A 423 -43.13 -8.32 22.71
C MET A 423 -43.36 -9.24 21.50
N ASN A 424 -44.61 -9.63 21.29
CA ASN A 424 -45.06 -10.21 20.03
C ASN A 424 -45.74 -9.12 19.20
N ALA A 425 -45.20 -8.91 18.00
CA ALA A 425 -45.64 -8.00 16.95
C ALA A 425 -45.25 -6.51 17.10
N ARG A 426 -44.71 -5.99 16.00
CA ARG A 426 -44.37 -4.59 15.77
C ARG A 426 -45.64 -3.73 15.91
N PRO A 427 -45.67 -2.73 16.80
CA PRO A 427 -46.76 -1.76 16.78
C PRO A 427 -46.70 -1.03 15.43
N ARG A 428 -47.74 -1.19 14.61
CA ARG A 428 -48.11 -0.14 13.66
C ARG A 428 -48.78 0.96 14.48
N ASP A 429 -47.98 1.66 15.27
CA ASP A 429 -48.42 2.93 15.81
C ASP A 429 -48.46 3.89 14.63
N GLY A 430 -49.67 4.22 14.19
CA GLY A 430 -49.90 5.33 13.28
C GLY A 430 -49.20 6.56 13.85
N ASP A 431 -48.51 7.29 12.99
CA ASP A 431 -47.69 8.44 13.36
C ASP A 431 -48.55 9.60 13.86
N ALA A 432 -49.00 9.50 15.11
CA ALA A 432 -49.87 10.48 15.78
C ALA A 432 -49.23 11.87 15.85
N SER A 433 -47.91 11.95 15.61
CA SER A 433 -47.13 13.18 15.60
C SER A 433 -46.84 13.75 14.21
N GLY A 434 -47.17 13.02 13.13
CA GLY A 434 -46.89 13.40 11.73
C GLY A 434 -45.39 13.61 11.42
N THR A 435 -44.51 13.01 12.22
CA THR A 435 -43.06 13.22 12.15
C THR A 435 -42.46 12.57 10.90
N VAL A 436 -42.95 11.40 10.51
CA VAL A 436 -42.53 10.64 9.32
C VAL A 436 -42.89 11.41 8.05
N GLU A 437 -44.11 11.95 7.96
CA GLU A 437 -44.52 12.76 6.81
C GLU A 437 -43.67 14.03 6.69
N ARG A 438 -43.42 14.71 7.82
CA ARG A 438 -42.65 15.96 7.85
C ARG A 438 -41.19 15.76 7.42
N VAL A 439 -40.53 14.72 7.94
CA VAL A 439 -39.11 14.47 7.69
C VAL A 439 -38.89 13.79 6.34
N LEU A 440 -39.66 12.74 6.03
CA LEU A 440 -39.40 11.93 4.83
C LEU A 440 -40.07 12.46 3.57
N GLN A 441 -41.24 13.11 3.67
CA GLN A 441 -41.95 13.62 2.48
C GLN A 441 -41.69 15.11 2.24
N ARG A 442 -41.63 15.92 3.30
CA ARG A 442 -41.46 17.38 3.18
C ARG A 442 -40.04 17.87 3.43
N GLY A 443 -39.12 17.00 3.85
CA GLY A 443 -37.73 17.35 4.15
C GLY A 443 -37.56 18.37 5.27
N ALA A 444 -38.57 18.54 6.13
CA ALA A 444 -38.56 19.48 7.24
C ALA A 444 -38.10 18.78 8.54
N PRO A 445 -37.41 19.48 9.45
CA PRO A 445 -36.88 18.87 10.68
C PRO A 445 -37.99 18.34 11.58
N ALA A 446 -37.67 17.29 12.35
CA ALA A 446 -38.56 16.71 13.34
C ALA A 446 -38.90 17.74 14.44
N THR A 447 -40.05 17.58 15.08
CA THR A 447 -40.47 18.48 16.16
C THR A 447 -39.61 18.21 17.41
N PRO A 448 -38.96 19.23 17.99
CA PRO A 448 -38.06 19.03 19.13
C PRO A 448 -38.79 18.50 20.35
N GLN A 449 -38.19 17.50 21.00
CA GLN A 449 -38.73 16.79 22.16
C GLN A 449 -37.89 17.12 23.41
N PRO A 450 -38.51 17.48 24.55
CA PRO A 450 -37.78 17.77 25.79
C PRO A 450 -36.78 16.67 26.17
N GLY A 451 -35.53 17.06 26.41
CA GLY A 451 -34.43 16.14 26.79
C GLY A 451 -33.71 15.46 25.63
N ARG A 452 -34.10 15.72 24.39
CA ARG A 452 -33.44 15.23 23.18
C ARG A 452 -32.47 16.30 22.65
N ALA A 453 -31.40 15.90 21.95
CA ALA A 453 -30.31 16.80 21.55
C ALA A 453 -30.72 17.93 20.57
N ASP A 454 -31.93 17.85 20.03
CA ASP A 454 -32.58 18.81 19.13
C ASP A 454 -33.50 19.81 19.85
N ASP A 455 -33.69 19.72 21.18
CA ASP A 455 -34.45 20.72 21.95
C ASP A 455 -33.56 21.82 22.53
N PHE A 456 -33.58 22.99 21.88
CA PHE A 456 -32.79 24.18 22.27
C PHE A 456 -33.53 25.15 23.20
N ARG A 457 -34.66 24.73 23.80
CA ARG A 457 -35.41 25.59 24.74
C ARG A 457 -34.71 25.62 26.10
N TRP A 458 -34.38 26.82 26.57
CA TRP A 458 -33.88 27.04 27.92
C TRP A 458 -35.04 27.05 28.94
N PRO A 459 -34.88 26.46 30.14
CA PRO A 459 -35.85 26.61 31.22
C PRO A 459 -35.96 28.09 31.63
N PRO A 460 -37.16 28.63 31.90
CA PRO A 460 -37.28 29.93 32.55
C PRO A 460 -36.65 29.85 33.96
N GLY A 461 -35.80 30.82 34.27
CA GLY A 461 -35.04 30.91 35.53
C GLY A 461 -35.86 31.33 36.74
#